data_AF-A0A6J4ZIN0-F1
#
_entry.id   AF-A0A6J4ZIN0-F1
#
_cell.length_a   1.000
_cell.length_b   1.000
_cell.length_c   1.000
_cell.angle_alpha   90.00
_cell.angle_beta   90.00
_cell.angle_gamma   90.00
#
_symmetry.space_group_name_H-M   'P 1'
#
loop_
_entity.id
_entity.type
_entity.pdbx_description
1 polymer ?
#
loop_
_entity_poly.entity_id
_entity_poly.type
_entity_poly.pdbx_seq_one_letter_code
_entity_poly.pdbx_strand_id
1 'polypeptide(L)'
;MTFYAFVHSRSGLTRPVLAGEFKGRDQSDAYNKAIASPAVKKIVGHQQTQDLYVRVYEARDYRSAADQAMAVHTPWLSPTPETNARA
;
A
#
# COMPACT_ATOMS: atom_id res chain seq x y z
N MET A 1 -14.66 -9.99 1.49
CA MET A 1 -13.70 -9.68 0.41
C MET A 1 -12.26 -10.00 0.83
N THR A 2 -11.36 -10.12 -0.13
CA THR A 2 -9.90 -10.22 0.11
C THR A 2 -9.30 -8.83 0.00
N PHE A 3 -8.47 -8.48 0.98
CA PHE A 3 -7.74 -7.23 1.03
C PHE A 3 -6.26 -7.52 1.16
N TYR A 4 -5.44 -6.73 0.50
CA TYR A 4 -3.99 -6.83 0.53
C TYR A 4 -3.44 -5.62 1.28
N ALA A 5 -2.71 -5.86 2.36
CA ALA A 5 -2.04 -4.80 3.09
C ALA A 5 -0.64 -4.59 2.53
N PHE A 6 -0.33 -3.37 2.14
CA PHE A 6 1.01 -2.94 1.76
C PHE A 6 1.55 -1.96 2.79
N VAL A 7 2.84 -2.05 3.03
CA VAL A 7 3.59 -1.03 3.77
C VAL A 7 4.19 -0.08 2.75
N HIS A 8 3.91 1.21 2.94
CA HIS A 8 4.39 2.30 2.12
C HIS A 8 5.38 3.16 2.92
N SER A 9 6.35 3.78 2.24
CA SER A 9 7.09 4.94 2.77
C SER A 9 6.35 6.24 2.47
N ARG A 10 6.35 7.20 3.41
CA ARG A 10 5.81 8.56 3.21
C ARG A 10 6.73 9.35 2.29
N SER A 11 8.04 9.11 2.37
CA SER A 11 9.06 9.66 1.49
C SER A 11 8.90 9.19 0.04
N GLY A 12 8.20 8.08 -0.20
CA GLY A 12 8.08 7.49 -1.53
C GLY A 12 9.42 7.01 -2.10
N LEU A 13 10.41 6.76 -1.23
CA LEU A 13 11.73 6.25 -1.63
C LEU A 13 11.78 4.73 -1.77
N THR A 14 10.79 4.03 -1.22
CA THR A 14 10.75 2.56 -1.22
C THR A 14 9.45 2.04 -1.81
N ARG A 15 9.58 1.02 -2.65
CA ARG A 15 8.44 0.32 -3.24
C ARG A 15 7.53 -0.25 -2.14
N PRO A 16 6.20 -0.23 -2.33
CA PRO A 16 5.28 -0.81 -1.37
C PRO A 16 5.58 -2.29 -1.23
N VAL A 17 5.69 -2.74 0.02
CA VAL A 17 5.96 -4.14 0.33
C VAL A 17 4.67 -4.78 0.80
N LEU A 18 4.32 -5.92 0.20
CA LEU A 18 3.18 -6.70 0.69
C LEU A 18 3.46 -7.18 2.11
N ALA A 19 2.60 -6.79 3.04
CA ALA A 19 2.70 -7.16 4.44
C ALA A 19 1.73 -8.29 4.83
N GLY A 20 0.69 -8.52 4.01
CA GLY A 20 -0.15 -9.71 4.13
C GLY A 20 -1.48 -9.61 3.40
N GLU A 21 -2.17 -10.73 3.36
CA GLU A 21 -3.53 -10.87 2.84
C GLU A 21 -4.51 -11.02 4.00
N PHE A 22 -5.60 -10.25 3.96
CA PHE A 22 -6.58 -10.16 5.03
C PHE A 22 -7.99 -10.34 4.48
N LYS A 23 -8.77 -11.23 5.10
CA LYS A 23 -10.20 -11.33 4.83
C LYS A 23 -10.97 -10.36 5.71
N GLY A 24 -11.74 -9.48 5.09
CA GLY A 24 -12.54 -8.46 5.77
C GLY A 24 -13.94 -8.33 5.19
N ARG A 25 -14.84 -7.74 5.99
CA ARG A 25 -16.15 -7.27 5.51
C ARG A 25 -16.02 -6.01 4.67
N ASP A 26 -15.15 -5.12 5.11
CA ASP A 26 -14.85 -3.83 4.51
C ASP A 26 -13.36 -3.49 4.71
N GLN A 27 -12.95 -2.38 4.12
CA GLN A 27 -11.56 -1.91 4.18
C GLN A 27 -11.12 -1.55 5.61
N SER A 28 -12.02 -1.05 6.45
CA SER A 28 -11.71 -0.67 7.84
C SER A 28 -11.46 -1.90 8.71
N ASP A 29 -12.28 -2.94 8.59
CA ASP A 29 -12.10 -4.24 9.24
C ASP A 29 -10.78 -4.90 8.81
N ALA A 30 -10.48 -4.88 7.50
CA ALA A 30 -9.22 -5.39 6.98
C ALA A 30 -8.01 -4.58 7.48
N TYR A 31 -8.11 -3.26 7.53
CA TYR A 31 -7.08 -2.39 8.08
C TYR A 31 -6.81 -2.68 9.56
N ASN A 32 -7.86 -2.80 10.38
CA ASN A 32 -7.74 -3.12 11.80
C ASN A 32 -7.05 -4.47 12.03
N LYS A 33 -7.37 -5.47 11.21
CA LYS A 33 -6.69 -6.77 11.23
C LYS A 33 -5.23 -6.67 10.79
N ALA A 34 -4.95 -5.86 9.76
CA ALA A 34 -3.59 -5.63 9.28
C ALA A 34 -2.72 -4.98 10.36
N ILE A 35 -3.15 -3.88 10.98
CA ILE A 35 -2.37 -3.21 12.04
C ILE A 35 -2.23 -4.04 13.31
N ALA A 36 -3.17 -4.97 13.58
CA ALA A 36 -3.08 -5.91 14.68
C ALA A 36 -2.07 -7.04 14.43
N SER A 37 -1.77 -7.34 13.16
CA SER A 37 -0.87 -8.44 12.76
C SER A 37 0.56 -8.23 13.27
N PRO A 38 1.16 -9.22 13.95
CA PRO A 38 2.57 -9.16 14.39
C PRO A 38 3.55 -8.94 13.23
N ALA A 39 3.26 -9.49 12.04
CA ALA A 39 4.11 -9.30 10.86
C ALA A 39 4.12 -7.83 10.41
N VAL A 40 2.95 -7.21 10.34
CA VAL A 40 2.80 -5.80 9.98
C VAL A 40 3.43 -4.90 11.05
N LYS A 41 3.19 -5.20 12.34
CA LYS A 41 3.84 -4.49 13.45
C LYS A 41 5.36 -4.63 13.44
N LYS A 42 5.91 -5.76 13.00
CA LYS A 42 7.36 -5.91 12.85
C LYS A 42 7.91 -5.00 11.75
N ILE A 43 7.19 -4.82 10.66
CA ILE A 43 7.64 -3.96 9.55
C ILE A 43 7.49 -2.47 9.91
N VAL A 44 6.33 -2.08 10.45
CA VAL A 44 5.96 -0.67 10.73
C VAL A 44 6.46 -0.19 12.10
N GLY A 45 6.51 -1.10 13.07
CA GLY A 45 6.87 -0.84 14.47
C GLY A 45 8.37 -0.86 14.75
N HIS A 46 9.23 -1.09 13.75
CA HIS A 46 10.64 -0.66 13.85
C HIS A 46 10.66 0.89 13.87
N GLN A 47 10.52 1.44 15.08
CA GLN A 47 10.40 2.86 15.44
C GLN A 47 11.46 3.80 14.83
N GLN A 48 12.52 3.27 14.22
CA GLN A 48 13.54 4.07 13.57
C GLN A 48 13.09 4.77 12.28
N THR A 49 12.00 4.33 11.64
CA THR A 49 11.66 4.91 10.33
C THR A 49 10.69 6.08 10.38
N GLN A 50 9.65 6.13 11.25
CA GLN A 50 8.52 7.12 11.24
C GLN A 50 7.84 7.39 9.87
N ASP A 51 8.42 6.86 8.81
CA ASP A 51 8.17 7.05 7.40
C ASP A 51 7.30 5.91 6.88
N LEU A 52 7.17 4.80 7.62
CA LEU A 52 6.39 3.65 7.19
C LEU A 52 4.93 3.75 7.67
N TYR A 53 4.00 3.44 6.78
CA TYR A 53 2.56 3.32 7.09
C TYR A 53 1.92 2.19 6.31
N VAL A 54 0.77 1.71 6.80
CA VAL A 54 0.01 0.61 6.19
C VAL A 54 -1.13 1.16 5.36
N ARG A 55 -1.34 0.60 4.17
CA ARG A 55 -2.54 0.81 3.36
C ARG A 55 -3.08 -0.52 2.89
N VAL A 56 -4.40 -0.66 2.87
CA VAL A 56 -5.09 -1.88 2.43
C VAL A 56 -5.84 -1.62 1.13
N TYR A 57 -5.75 -2.55 0.19
CA TYR A 57 -6.44 -2.48 -1.10
C TYR A 57 -7.36 -3.68 -1.25
N GLU A 58 -8.58 -3.41 -1.69
CA GLU A 58 -9.48 -4.46 -2.14
C GLU A 58 -9.07 -4.91 -3.54
N ALA A 59 -8.85 -6.21 -3.71
CA ALA A 59 -8.50 -6.75 -5.02
C ALA A 59 -8.89 -8.23 -5.10
N ARG A 60 -9.12 -8.69 -6.34
CA ARG A 60 -9.40 -10.11 -6.64
C ARG A 60 -8.15 -10.96 -6.64
N ASP A 61 -7.00 -10.35 -6.96
CA ASP A 61 -5.69 -10.99 -7.02
C ASP A 61 -4.59 -10.03 -6.57
N TYR A 62 -3.41 -10.60 -6.27
CA TYR A 62 -2.24 -9.86 -5.84
C TYR A 62 -1.78 -8.83 -6.87
N ARG A 63 -1.87 -9.15 -8.17
CA ARG A 63 -1.36 -8.29 -9.24
C ARG A 63 -2.13 -6.97 -9.28
N SER A 64 -3.45 -7.05 -9.24
CA SER A 64 -4.35 -5.90 -9.18
C SER A 64 -4.13 -5.07 -7.90
N ALA A 65 -3.81 -5.71 -6.78
CA ALA A 65 -3.48 -5.02 -5.55
C ALA A 65 -2.12 -4.30 -5.61
N ALA A 66 -1.12 -4.93 -6.22
CA ALA A 66 0.20 -4.37 -6.42
C ALA A 66 0.16 -3.17 -7.36
N ASP A 67 -0.62 -3.23 -8.44
CA ASP A 67 -0.81 -2.11 -9.37
C ASP A 67 -1.44 -0.90 -8.66
N GLN A 68 -2.46 -1.13 -7.81
CA GLN A 68 -3.04 -0.08 -6.97
C GLN A 68 -2.04 0.51 -5.97
N ALA A 69 -1.24 -0.34 -5.32
CA ALA A 69 -0.22 0.10 -4.37
C ALA A 69 0.87 0.93 -5.06
N MET A 70 1.30 0.52 -6.25
CA MET A 70 2.29 1.23 -7.06
C MET A 70 1.77 2.58 -7.55
N ALA A 71 0.51 2.67 -7.99
CA ALA A 71 -0.11 3.93 -8.40
C ALA A 71 -0.10 4.98 -7.27
N VAL A 72 -0.27 4.54 -6.02
CA VAL A 72 -0.19 5.40 -4.83
C VAL A 72 1.24 5.79 -4.47
N HIS A 73 2.19 4.89 -4.65
CA HIS A 73 3.60 5.10 -4.30
C HIS A 73 4.27 6.18 -5.14
N THR A 74 3.89 6.29 -6.41
CA THR A 74 4.59 7.14 -7.36
C THR A 74 3.67 8.24 -7.89
N PRO A 75 3.35 9.27 -7.09
CA PRO A 75 2.63 10.43 -7.62
C PRO A 75 3.41 11.10 -8.77
N TRP A 76 4.74 11.01 -8.77
CA TRP A 76 5.62 11.55 -9.82
C TRP A 76 5.66 10.74 -11.14
N LEU A 77 5.21 9.49 -11.13
CA LEU A 77 5.06 8.68 -12.36
C LEU A 77 3.65 8.73 -12.93
N SER A 78 2.73 9.46 -12.28
CA SER A 78 1.50 9.84 -12.95
C SER A 78 1.91 10.71 -14.14
N PRO A 79 1.61 10.32 -15.40
CA PRO A 79 1.81 11.24 -16.50
C PRO A 79 0.97 12.48 -16.17
N THR A 80 1.64 13.58 -15.83
CA THR A 80 0.97 14.87 -15.78
C THR A 80 0.31 15.06 -17.15
N PRO A 81 -0.96 15.48 -17.22
CA PRO A 81 -1.65 15.76 -18.48
C PRO A 81 -0.88 16.72 -19.39
N GLU A 82 0.10 17.45 -18.84
CA GLU A 82 0.93 18.43 -19.54
C GLU A 82 2.00 17.80 -20.45
N THR A 83 2.34 16.51 -20.30
CA THR A 83 3.39 15.90 -21.15
C THR A 83 2.89 15.48 -22.54
N ASN A 84 1.57 15.41 -22.77
CA ASN A 84 1.00 15.06 -24.07
C ASN A 84 0.61 16.26 -24.96
N ALA A 85 0.91 17.50 -24.55
CA ALA A 85 0.63 18.70 -25.35
C ALA A 85 1.75 19.06 -26.35
N ARG A 86 2.79 18.23 -26.50
CA ARG A 86 3.89 18.43 -27.44
C ARG A 86 4.32 17.13 -28.12
N ALA A 87 3.42 16.57 -28.92
CA ALA A 87 3.77 15.68 -30.02
C ALA A 87 3.20 16.25 -31.32
#